data_AF-W5SH20-F1
#
_entry.id   AF-W5SH20-F1
#
_cell.length_a   1.000
_cell.length_b   1.000
_cell.length_c   1.000
_cell.angle_alpha   90.00
_cell.angle_beta   90.00
_cell.angle_gamma   90.00
#
_symmetry.space_group_name_H-M   'P 1'
#
loop_
_entity.id
_entity.type
_entity.pdbx_description
1 polymer ?
#
loop_
_entity_poly.entity_id
_entity_poly.type
_entity_poly.pdbx_seq_one_letter_code
_entity_poly.pdbx_strand_id
1 'polypeptide(L)'
;MANLKDIYSKPDRIYFLGVPIDVFKNHEKLISRFEYLISHPYHSMVIFIDCKSLLKFLIFKSFRNLVKSSSLVFSNSRLLRTLCKFLKRIDIGCYDSNSILLVLMSVLENTYKTCYIIDKDKIISKKNFLRLKESHKEINFIGYYDLRAVKRNKEMFFANINKLTPSMIISFCNSNYLENLFYVNKFGIRTNLTVFL
;
A
#
# COMPACT_ATOMS: atom_id res chain seq x y z
N MET A 1 -24.57 21.29 3.17
CA MET A 1 -23.16 21.28 3.63
C MET A 1 -22.81 19.86 4.04
N ALA A 2 -22.07 19.12 3.21
CA ALA A 2 -21.61 17.78 3.57
C ALA A 2 -20.64 17.89 4.75
N ASN A 3 -20.86 17.06 5.78
CA ASN A 3 -20.02 17.01 6.96
C ASN A 3 -18.58 16.70 6.53
N LEU A 4 -17.62 17.60 6.79
CA LEU A 4 -16.18 17.37 6.51
C LEU A 4 -15.64 16.09 7.20
N LYS A 5 -16.33 15.58 8.23
CA LYS A 5 -16.07 14.29 8.87
C LYS A 5 -16.44 13.07 8.00
N ASP A 6 -17.36 13.21 7.05
CA ASP A 6 -17.81 12.15 6.14
C ASP A 6 -17.04 12.11 4.81
N ILE A 7 -16.28 13.15 4.48
CA ILE A 7 -15.57 13.26 3.18
C ILE A 7 -14.37 12.30 3.11
N TYR A 8 -13.81 11.90 4.26
CA TYR A 8 -12.71 10.94 4.31
C TYR A 8 -13.11 9.75 5.17
N SER A 9 -13.72 8.76 4.54
CA SER A 9 -14.18 7.52 5.16
C SER A 9 -13.03 6.77 5.83
N LYS A 10 -12.95 6.90 7.15
CA LYS A 10 -12.09 6.04 7.96
C LYS A 10 -12.57 4.59 7.82
N PRO A 11 -11.64 3.62 7.76
CA PRO A 11 -12.01 2.21 7.82
C PRO A 11 -12.59 1.85 9.18
N ASP A 12 -13.40 0.79 9.20
CA ASP A 12 -13.68 0.05 10.43
C ASP A 12 -12.43 -0.78 10.77
N ARG A 13 -11.68 -0.36 11.79
CA ARG A 13 -10.44 -1.02 12.20
C ARG A 13 -10.72 -2.08 13.27
N ILE A 14 -10.59 -3.34 12.89
CA ILE A 14 -10.79 -4.53 13.74
C ILE A 14 -9.44 -5.00 14.29
N TYR A 15 -9.41 -5.46 15.54
CA TYR A 15 -8.22 -6.03 16.16
C TYR A 15 -8.33 -7.54 16.34
N PHE A 16 -7.58 -8.30 15.54
CA PHE A 16 -7.47 -9.76 15.66
C PHE A 16 -6.11 -10.14 16.23
N LEU A 17 -6.08 -10.74 17.42
CA LEU A 17 -4.85 -11.04 18.18
C LEU A 17 -3.89 -9.83 18.28
N GLY A 18 -4.46 -8.63 18.42
CA GLY A 18 -3.72 -7.37 18.50
C GLY A 18 -3.28 -6.78 17.15
N VAL A 19 -3.44 -7.50 16.04
CA VAL A 19 -3.19 -6.97 14.68
C VAL A 19 -4.35 -6.06 14.27
N PRO A 20 -4.10 -4.80 13.90
CA PRO A 20 -5.12 -3.96 13.27
C PRO A 20 -5.41 -4.44 11.85
N ILE A 21 -6.68 -4.56 11.49
CA ILE A 21 -7.16 -4.94 10.16
C ILE A 21 -8.25 -3.95 9.77
N ASP A 22 -8.05 -3.25 8.66
CA ASP A 22 -8.94 -2.22 8.15
C ASP A 22 -9.97 -2.80 7.19
N VAL A 23 -11.24 -2.45 7.42
CA VAL A 23 -12.38 -2.92 6.62
C VAL A 23 -13.20 -1.74 6.11
N PHE A 24 -13.59 -1.81 4.85
CA PHE A 24 -14.48 -0.85 4.21
C PHE A 24 -15.82 -1.49 3.92
N LYS A 25 -16.91 -0.78 4.25
CA LYS A 25 -18.28 -1.24 4.01
C LYS A 25 -18.65 -1.24 2.53
N ASN A 26 -18.07 -0.33 1.74
CA ASN A 26 -18.29 -0.23 0.31
C ASN A 26 -17.03 0.23 -0.43
N HIS A 27 -17.03 0.06 -1.75
CA HIS A 27 -15.90 0.36 -2.63
C HIS A 27 -15.63 1.86 -2.77
N GLU A 28 -16.67 2.69 -2.79
CA GLU A 28 -16.54 4.16 -2.88
C GLU A 28 -15.71 4.73 -1.72
N LYS A 29 -15.98 4.27 -0.49
CA LYS A 29 -15.20 4.68 0.69
C LYS A 29 -13.74 4.26 0.62
N LEU A 30 -13.45 3.15 -0.05
CA LEU A 30 -12.08 2.69 -0.26
C LEU A 30 -11.35 3.63 -1.24
N ILE A 31 -11.99 3.98 -2.36
CA ILE A 31 -11.46 4.95 -3.34
C ILE A 31 -11.18 6.30 -2.65
N SER A 32 -12.19 6.90 -2.00
CA SER A 32 -12.04 8.19 -1.33
C SER A 32 -10.97 8.17 -0.23
N ARG A 33 -10.74 7.01 0.41
CA ARG A 33 -9.64 6.86 1.36
C ARG A 33 -8.28 6.90 0.67
N PHE A 34 -8.11 6.25 -0.47
CA PHE A 34 -6.87 6.32 -1.23
C PHE A 34 -6.62 7.72 -1.81
N GLU A 35 -7.66 8.41 -2.30
CA GLU A 35 -7.60 9.81 -2.73
C GLU A 35 -7.16 10.76 -1.60
N TYR A 36 -7.63 10.51 -0.38
CA TYR A 36 -7.15 11.20 0.80
C TYR A 36 -5.66 10.92 1.05
N LEU A 37 -5.26 9.64 1.09
CA LEU A 37 -3.90 9.26 1.46
C LEU A 37 -2.85 9.77 0.45
N ILE A 38 -3.16 9.75 -0.85
CA ILE A 38 -2.27 10.28 -1.89
C ILE A 38 -2.15 11.81 -1.84
N SER A 39 -3.14 12.50 -1.27
CA SER A 39 -3.14 13.96 -1.10
C SER A 39 -2.63 14.39 0.27
N HIS A 40 -2.45 13.46 1.20
CA HIS A 40 -2.06 13.74 2.57
C HIS A 40 -0.58 14.16 2.63
N PRO A 41 -0.21 15.25 3.35
CA PRO A 41 1.16 15.77 3.34
C PRO A 41 2.19 14.82 3.96
N TYR A 42 1.75 13.85 4.77
CA TYR A 42 2.62 12.86 5.40
C TYR A 42 2.62 11.53 4.65
N HIS A 43 3.78 10.90 4.66
CA HIS A 43 3.97 9.59 4.08
C HIS A 43 3.05 8.54 4.74
N SER A 44 2.19 7.94 3.93
CA SER A 44 1.24 6.90 4.32
C SER A 44 1.66 5.55 3.74
N MET A 45 1.62 4.52 4.59
CA MET A 45 1.93 3.16 4.19
C MET A 45 0.70 2.26 4.23
N VAL A 46 0.54 1.46 3.19
CA VAL A 46 -0.54 0.46 3.07
C VAL A 46 0.11 -0.90 2.90
N ILE A 47 -0.18 -1.80 3.83
CA ILE A 47 0.39 -3.15 3.88
C ILE A 47 -0.71 -4.21 3.87
N PHE A 48 -0.34 -5.43 3.50
CA PHE A 48 -1.23 -6.57 3.48
C PHE A 48 -0.72 -7.66 4.41
N ILE A 49 -1.64 -8.26 5.16
CA ILE A 49 -1.36 -9.30 6.13
C ILE A 49 -2.04 -10.61 5.74
N ASP A 50 -1.24 -11.67 5.79
CA ASP A 50 -1.69 -13.05 5.70
C ASP A 50 -1.45 -13.78 7.04
N CYS A 51 -1.76 -15.08 7.10
CA CYS A 51 -1.52 -15.87 8.29
C CYS A 51 -0.03 -15.94 8.69
N LYS A 52 0.90 -15.88 7.73
CA LYS A 52 2.35 -15.86 8.03
C LYS A 52 2.73 -14.53 8.67
N SER A 53 2.17 -13.43 8.20
CA SER A 53 2.36 -12.08 8.75
C SER A 53 1.74 -11.95 10.14
N LEU A 54 0.60 -12.59 10.39
CA LEU A 54 0.02 -12.69 11.72
C LEU A 54 1.00 -13.34 12.71
N LEU A 55 1.60 -14.48 12.36
CA LEU A 55 2.61 -15.13 13.21
C LEU A 55 3.82 -14.22 13.42
N LYS A 56 4.32 -13.56 12.36
CA LYS A 56 5.42 -12.59 12.48
C LYS A 56 5.08 -11.44 13.43
N PHE A 57 3.85 -10.94 13.41
CA PHE A 57 3.41 -9.84 14.29
C PHE A 57 3.44 -10.25 15.76
N LEU A 58 3.08 -11.49 16.05
CA LEU A 58 3.11 -12.04 17.40
C LEU A 58 4.56 -12.20 17.89
N ILE A 59 5.47 -12.63 17.03
CA ILE A 59 6.86 -12.96 17.40
C ILE A 59 7.79 -11.73 17.36
N PHE A 60 7.75 -10.92 16.30
CA PHE A 60 8.75 -9.89 16.02
C PHE A 60 8.26 -8.49 16.37
N LYS A 61 8.86 -7.86 17.39
CA LYS A 61 8.54 -6.49 17.83
C LYS A 61 8.72 -5.45 16.71
N SER A 62 9.73 -5.58 15.87
CA SER A 62 9.98 -4.67 14.74
C SER A 62 8.82 -4.68 13.74
N PHE A 63 8.42 -5.86 13.30
CA PHE A 63 7.28 -6.03 12.38
C PHE A 63 5.97 -5.57 13.03
N ARG A 64 5.78 -5.85 14.33
CA ARG A 64 4.63 -5.35 15.09
C ARG A 64 4.53 -3.83 15.07
N ASN A 65 5.65 -3.13 15.28
CA ASN A 65 5.69 -1.67 15.26
C ASN A 65 5.42 -1.11 13.86
N LEU A 66 5.97 -1.74 12.83
CA LEU A 66 5.67 -1.41 11.44
C LEU A 66 4.17 -1.48 11.17
N VAL A 67 3.55 -2.64 11.43
CA VAL A 67 2.12 -2.86 11.21
C VAL A 67 1.25 -1.87 11.98
N LYS A 68 1.57 -1.59 13.25
CA LYS A 68 0.83 -0.63 14.06
C LYS A 68 0.97 0.82 13.58
N SER A 69 2.06 1.14 12.88
CA SER A 69 2.32 2.48 12.34
C SER A 69 1.74 2.69 10.93
N SER A 70 1.34 1.62 10.25
CA SER A 70 0.79 1.69 8.90
C SER A 70 -0.55 2.43 8.86
N SER A 71 -0.75 3.19 7.79
CA SER A 71 -1.97 3.99 7.58
C SER A 71 -3.16 3.11 7.24
N LEU A 72 -2.95 2.03 6.47
CA LEU A 72 -3.93 0.97 6.23
C LEU A 72 -3.28 -0.41 6.33
N VAL A 73 -4.03 -1.37 6.87
CA VAL A 73 -3.63 -2.78 6.98
C VAL A 73 -4.76 -3.66 6.46
N PHE A 74 -4.58 -4.26 5.30
CA PHE A 74 -5.58 -5.15 4.69
C PHE A 74 -5.27 -6.62 4.91
N SER A 75 -6.28 -7.47 4.97
CA SER A 75 -6.06 -8.91 4.82
C SER A 75 -6.23 -9.35 3.37
N ASN A 76 -5.25 -10.08 2.84
CA ASN A 76 -5.34 -10.76 1.54
C ASN A 76 -5.57 -12.28 1.69
N SER A 77 -5.83 -12.78 2.90
CA SER A 77 -5.92 -14.20 3.19
C SER A 77 -7.34 -14.63 3.52
N ARG A 78 -7.92 -15.47 2.64
CA ARG A 78 -9.22 -16.12 2.90
C ARG A 78 -9.19 -16.94 4.20
N LEU A 79 -8.06 -17.58 4.51
CA LEU A 79 -7.90 -18.34 5.75
C LEU A 79 -7.97 -17.41 6.97
N LEU A 80 -7.29 -16.26 6.95
CA LEU A 80 -7.35 -15.28 8.04
C LEU A 80 -8.78 -14.75 8.23
N ARG A 81 -9.49 -14.49 7.12
CA ARG A 81 -10.91 -14.11 7.15
C ARG A 81 -11.77 -15.19 7.82
N THR A 82 -11.62 -16.44 7.42
CA THR A 82 -12.36 -17.57 8.01
C THR A 82 -12.06 -17.71 9.50
N LEU A 83 -10.79 -17.60 9.91
CA LEU A 83 -10.40 -17.65 11.32
C LEU A 83 -11.02 -16.52 12.14
N CYS A 84 -11.03 -15.29 11.62
CA CYS A 84 -11.68 -14.15 12.27
C CYS A 84 -13.20 -14.36 12.40
N LYS A 85 -13.83 -14.87 11.33
CA LYS A 85 -15.26 -15.17 11.32
C LYS A 85 -15.62 -16.30 12.29
N PHE A 86 -14.79 -17.32 12.40
CA PHE A 86 -15.03 -18.44 13.30
C PHE A 86 -14.78 -18.07 14.77
N LEU A 87 -13.63 -17.47 15.08
CA LEU A 87 -13.21 -17.20 16.46
C LEU A 87 -13.86 -15.96 17.07
N LYS A 88 -14.12 -14.92 16.27
CA LYS A 88 -14.65 -13.63 16.75
C LYS A 88 -16.01 -13.26 16.15
N ARG A 89 -16.55 -14.06 15.22
CA ARG A 89 -17.79 -13.73 14.47
C ARG A 89 -17.70 -12.40 13.72
N ILE A 90 -16.48 -11.99 13.33
CA ILE A 90 -16.23 -10.76 12.58
C ILE A 90 -15.75 -11.11 11.17
N ASP A 91 -16.36 -10.52 10.16
CA ASP A 91 -15.88 -10.60 8.78
C ASP A 91 -14.93 -9.43 8.49
N ILE A 92 -13.65 -9.76 8.30
CA ILE A 92 -12.59 -8.77 8.02
C ILE A 92 -12.41 -8.49 6.52
N GLY A 93 -13.24 -9.08 5.66
CA GLY A 93 -13.06 -9.02 4.21
C GLY A 93 -11.80 -9.76 3.73
N CYS A 94 -11.58 -9.75 2.42
CA CYS A 94 -10.37 -10.28 1.79
C CYS A 94 -10.07 -9.40 0.56
N TYR A 95 -9.05 -8.56 0.69
CA TYR A 95 -8.65 -7.61 -0.34
C TYR A 95 -7.58 -8.27 -1.20
N ASP A 96 -8.00 -8.68 -2.40
CA ASP A 96 -7.10 -9.19 -3.42
C ASP A 96 -6.24 -8.05 -3.99
N SER A 97 -4.96 -8.34 -4.25
CA SER A 97 -3.98 -7.36 -4.73
C SER A 97 -4.38 -6.78 -6.10
N ASN A 98 -5.03 -7.55 -6.99
CA ASN A 98 -5.49 -7.04 -8.28
C ASN A 98 -6.67 -6.08 -8.11
N SER A 99 -7.59 -6.38 -7.21
CA SER A 99 -8.75 -5.53 -6.89
C SER A 99 -8.28 -4.19 -6.32
N ILE A 100 -7.30 -4.21 -5.41
CA ILE A 100 -6.69 -2.97 -4.91
C ILE A 100 -5.90 -2.25 -6.01
N LEU A 101 -5.20 -2.97 -6.88
CA LEU A 101 -4.51 -2.36 -8.01
C LEU A 101 -5.47 -1.55 -8.90
N LEU A 102 -6.64 -2.11 -9.23
CA LEU A 102 -7.66 -1.42 -10.03
C LEU A 102 -8.16 -0.15 -9.33
N VAL A 103 -8.37 -0.21 -8.00
CA VAL A 103 -8.69 0.99 -7.20
C VAL A 103 -7.59 2.04 -7.31
N LEU A 104 -6.33 1.64 -7.15
CA LEU A 104 -5.19 2.57 -7.23
C LEU A 104 -5.06 3.19 -8.62
N MET A 105 -5.29 2.42 -9.69
CA MET A 105 -5.26 2.93 -11.06
C MET A 105 -6.37 3.96 -11.27
N SER A 106 -7.60 3.67 -10.86
CA SER A 106 -8.72 4.62 -10.93
C SER A 106 -8.42 5.92 -10.16
N VAL A 107 -7.80 5.82 -8.97
CA VAL A 107 -7.38 7.00 -8.19
C VAL A 107 -6.32 7.81 -8.95
N LEU A 108 -5.34 7.15 -9.58
CA LEU A 108 -4.29 7.83 -10.34
C LEU A 108 -4.84 8.53 -11.59
N GLU A 109 -5.76 7.88 -12.30
CA GLU A 109 -6.45 8.45 -13.47
C GLU A 109 -7.23 9.72 -13.09
N ASN A 110 -7.95 9.71 -11.96
CA ASN A 110 -8.80 10.83 -11.55
C ASN A 110 -8.05 11.98 -10.87
N THR A 111 -6.83 11.75 -10.37
CA THR A 111 -6.09 12.74 -9.57
C THR A 111 -4.90 13.36 -10.31
N TYR A 112 -4.54 12.84 -11.48
CA TYR A 112 -3.35 13.25 -12.27
C TYR A 112 -2.04 13.20 -11.48
N LYS A 113 -2.00 12.37 -10.42
CA LYS A 113 -0.86 12.22 -9.53
C LYS A 113 0.22 11.33 -10.13
N THR A 114 1.45 11.51 -9.69
CA THR A 114 2.61 10.77 -10.21
C THR A 114 2.78 9.43 -9.53
N CYS A 115 3.14 8.40 -10.30
CA CYS A 115 3.29 7.03 -9.82
C CYS A 115 4.68 6.45 -10.14
N TYR A 116 5.28 5.81 -9.14
CA TYR A 116 6.44 4.93 -9.28
C TYR A 116 6.04 3.48 -9.05
N ILE A 117 6.63 2.58 -9.83
CA ILE A 117 6.45 1.14 -9.64
C ILE A 117 7.73 0.52 -9.11
N ILE A 118 7.60 -0.37 -8.12
CA ILE A 118 8.69 -1.25 -7.66
C ILE A 118 8.27 -2.70 -7.91
N ASP A 119 9.16 -3.47 -8.51
CA ASP A 119 8.94 -4.88 -8.81
C ASP A 119 10.20 -5.69 -8.53
N LYS A 120 10.07 -6.99 -8.25
CA LYS A 120 11.15 -7.93 -7.90
C LYS A 120 11.19 -9.07 -8.88
N ASP A 121 10.03 -9.51 -9.35
CA ASP A 121 9.88 -10.76 -10.09
C ASP A 121 9.71 -10.51 -11.59
N LYS A 122 9.95 -9.26 -12.04
CA LYS A 122 9.74 -8.80 -13.43
C LYS A 122 8.32 -9.05 -13.93
N ILE A 123 7.34 -9.11 -13.02
CA ILE A 123 5.91 -9.12 -13.31
C ILE A 123 5.61 -7.99 -14.29
N ILE A 124 6.14 -6.81 -13.99
CA ILE A 124 6.20 -5.67 -14.88
C ILE A 124 7.65 -5.49 -15.31
N SER A 125 8.12 -6.32 -16.23
CA SER A 125 9.40 -6.09 -16.91
C SER A 125 9.50 -4.64 -17.40
N LYS A 126 10.70 -4.07 -17.55
CA LYS A 126 10.88 -2.70 -18.08
C LYS A 126 10.11 -2.47 -19.40
N LYS A 127 10.02 -3.51 -20.25
CA LYS A 127 9.25 -3.49 -21.49
C LYS A 127 7.74 -3.40 -21.23
N ASN A 128 7.22 -4.16 -20.26
CA ASN A 128 5.83 -4.11 -19.86
C ASN A 128 5.48 -2.79 -19.16
N PHE A 129 6.41 -2.20 -18.40
CA PHE A 129 6.22 -0.86 -17.82
C PHE A 129 6.01 0.20 -18.90
N LEU A 130 6.83 0.19 -19.95
CA LEU A 130 6.68 1.12 -21.08
C LEU A 130 5.32 0.94 -21.77
N ARG A 131 4.91 -0.30 -22.02
CA ARG A 131 3.58 -0.59 -22.58
C ARG A 131 2.44 -0.14 -21.68
N LEU A 132 2.58 -0.33 -20.37
CA LEU A 132 1.58 0.08 -19.38
C LEU A 132 1.44 1.61 -19.39
N LYS A 133 2.57 2.33 -19.43
CA LYS A 133 2.62 3.79 -19.58
C LYS A 133 2.00 4.26 -20.90
N GLU A 134 2.22 3.54 -22.00
CA GLU A 134 1.62 3.86 -23.30
C GLU A 134 0.11 3.61 -23.34
N SER A 135 -0.36 2.57 -22.65
CA SER A 135 -1.76 2.15 -22.64
C SER A 135 -2.63 2.98 -21.69
N HIS A 136 -2.04 3.54 -20.63
CA HIS A 136 -2.75 4.33 -19.61
C HIS A 136 -2.19 5.75 -19.60
N LYS A 137 -2.45 6.51 -20.67
CA LYS A 137 -1.89 7.86 -20.87
C LYS A 137 -2.36 8.88 -19.82
N GLU A 138 -3.53 8.63 -19.22
CA GLU A 138 -4.09 9.42 -18.11
C GLU A 138 -3.22 9.32 -16.85
N ILE A 139 -2.48 8.21 -16.68
CA ILE A 139 -1.65 7.97 -15.49
C ILE A 139 -0.22 8.43 -15.71
N ASN A 140 0.25 9.33 -14.86
CA ASN A 140 1.61 9.84 -14.93
C ASN A 140 2.63 8.89 -14.25
N PHE A 141 3.00 7.83 -14.97
CA PHE A 141 4.10 6.95 -14.56
C PHE A 141 5.46 7.62 -14.76
N ILE A 142 6.12 7.96 -13.66
CA ILE A 142 7.41 8.68 -13.66
C ILE A 142 8.62 7.74 -13.53
N GLY A 143 8.41 6.48 -13.20
CA GLY A 143 9.40 5.44 -13.48
C GLY A 143 9.18 4.11 -12.76
N TYR A 144 10.26 3.33 -12.73
CA TYR A 144 10.26 1.93 -12.36
C TYR A 144 11.56 1.53 -11.66
N TYR A 145 11.47 0.72 -10.61
CA TYR A 145 12.62 0.13 -9.91
C TYR A 145 12.51 -1.39 -9.80
N ASP A 146 13.63 -2.06 -10.05
CA ASP A 146 13.83 -3.45 -9.64
C ASP A 146 14.26 -3.50 -8.17
N LEU A 147 13.62 -4.32 -7.33
CA LEU A 147 13.95 -4.49 -5.92
C LEU A 147 15.42 -4.89 -5.70
N ARG A 148 16.04 -5.63 -6.62
CA ARG A 148 17.47 -5.95 -6.57
C ARG A 148 18.32 -4.69 -6.71
N ALA A 149 17.91 -3.76 -7.57
CA ALA A 149 18.59 -2.47 -7.72
C ALA A 149 18.41 -1.60 -6.47
N VAL A 150 17.21 -1.58 -5.89
CA VAL A 150 16.94 -0.89 -4.61
C VAL A 150 17.86 -1.41 -3.50
N LYS A 151 18.03 -2.75 -3.40
CA LYS A 151 18.92 -3.39 -2.42
C LYS A 151 20.39 -3.05 -2.63
N ARG A 152 20.83 -2.95 -3.89
CA ARG A 152 22.23 -2.65 -4.23
C ARG A 152 22.59 -1.20 -3.93
N ASN A 153 21.67 -0.25 -4.14
CA ASN A 153 21.94 1.17 -3.94
C ASN A 153 20.72 1.90 -3.35
N LYS A 154 20.50 1.71 -2.04
CA LYS A 154 19.43 2.34 -1.26
C LYS A 154 19.50 3.86 -1.27
N GLU A 155 20.70 4.44 -1.26
CA GLU A 155 20.92 5.88 -1.20
C GLU A 155 20.50 6.55 -2.50
N MET A 156 20.92 6.02 -3.63
CA MET A 156 20.49 6.50 -4.94
C MET A 156 18.97 6.35 -5.13
N PHE A 157 18.39 5.25 -4.67
CA PHE A 157 16.94 5.03 -4.72
C PHE A 157 16.17 6.14 -3.97
N PHE A 158 16.56 6.45 -2.73
CA PHE A 158 15.92 7.52 -1.97
C PHE A 158 16.23 8.91 -2.50
N ALA A 159 17.44 9.15 -3.00
CA ALA A 159 17.78 10.41 -3.67
C ALA A 159 16.85 10.67 -4.87
N ASN A 160 16.58 9.64 -5.68
CA ASN A 160 15.69 9.76 -6.82
C ASN A 160 14.22 9.93 -6.41
N ILE A 161 13.74 9.20 -5.39
CA ILE A 161 12.39 9.44 -4.85
C ILE A 161 12.26 10.87 -4.35
N ASN A 162 13.25 11.37 -3.62
CA ASN A 162 13.20 12.71 -3.05
C ASN A 162 13.37 13.83 -4.08
N LYS A 163 14.05 13.55 -5.20
CA LYS A 163 14.19 14.46 -6.34
C LYS A 163 12.92 14.54 -7.17
N LEU A 164 12.27 13.41 -7.43
CA LEU A 164 11.14 13.32 -8.36
C LEU A 164 9.78 13.34 -7.66
N THR A 165 9.78 13.17 -6.34
CA THR A 165 8.62 13.32 -5.44
C THR A 165 7.36 12.64 -5.99
N PRO A 166 7.37 11.32 -6.21
CA PRO A 166 6.15 10.60 -6.57
C PRO A 166 5.05 10.89 -5.56
N SER A 167 3.82 11.01 -6.02
CA SER A 167 2.67 11.04 -5.13
C SER A 167 2.36 9.63 -4.59
N MET A 168 2.54 8.61 -5.43
CA MET A 168 2.31 7.22 -5.08
C MET A 168 3.47 6.32 -5.50
N ILE A 169 3.77 5.32 -4.67
CA ILE A 169 4.62 4.19 -5.02
C ILE A 169 3.79 2.90 -4.88
N ILE A 170 3.72 2.12 -5.95
CA ILE A 170 3.10 0.78 -5.95
C ILE A 170 4.22 -0.25 -5.99
N SER A 171 4.32 -1.07 -4.95
CA SER A 171 5.25 -2.19 -4.89
C SER A 171 4.50 -3.49 -5.18
N PHE A 172 4.86 -4.19 -6.24
CA PHE A 172 4.38 -5.55 -6.54
C PHE A 172 5.19 -6.62 -5.78
N CYS A 173 5.71 -6.22 -4.63
CA CYS A 173 6.60 -7.03 -3.81
C CYS A 173 6.22 -6.84 -2.36
N ASN A 174 5.44 -7.77 -1.83
CA ASN A 174 5.34 -7.97 -0.40
C ASN A 174 6.68 -8.53 0.12
N SER A 175 7.61 -7.62 0.41
CA SER A 175 8.95 -7.94 0.91
C SER A 175 9.15 -7.27 2.25
N ASN A 176 9.34 -8.07 3.31
CA ASN A 176 9.74 -7.61 4.64
C ASN A 176 10.88 -6.57 4.59
N TYR A 177 11.83 -6.73 3.67
CA TYR A 177 12.93 -5.79 3.50
C TYR A 177 12.44 -4.41 3.06
N LEU A 178 11.59 -4.34 2.04
CA LEU A 178 11.14 -3.09 1.46
C LEU A 178 10.17 -2.37 2.40
N GLU A 179 9.22 -3.09 2.98
CA GLU A 179 8.32 -2.54 4.00
C GLU A 179 9.11 -1.92 5.16
N ASN A 180 10.11 -2.66 5.68
CA ASN A 180 10.95 -2.16 6.76
C ASN A 180 11.83 -0.98 6.31
N LEU A 181 12.34 -1.00 5.08
CA LEU A 181 13.12 0.09 4.51
C LEU A 181 12.30 1.39 4.49
N PHE A 182 11.04 1.33 4.05
CA PHE A 182 10.13 2.48 4.06
C PHE A 182 9.76 2.90 5.48
N TYR A 183 9.44 1.95 6.36
CA TYR A 183 9.10 2.25 7.76
C TYR A 183 10.21 2.99 8.50
N VAL A 184 11.46 2.53 8.37
CA VAL A 184 12.62 3.16 9.03
C VAL A 184 12.88 4.57 8.48
N ASN A 185 12.62 4.79 7.18
CA ASN A 185 12.88 6.07 6.52
C ASN A 185 11.63 6.97 6.39
N LYS A 186 10.50 6.62 7.00
CA LYS A 186 9.18 7.24 6.76
C LYS A 186 9.12 8.77 6.88
N PHE A 187 10.03 9.37 7.65
CA PHE A 187 10.12 10.83 7.82
C PHE A 187 11.00 11.53 6.77
N GLY A 188 11.85 10.78 6.06
CA GLY A 188 12.77 11.30 5.04
C GLY A 188 12.31 11.05 3.60
N ILE A 189 11.20 10.34 3.39
CA ILE A 189 10.69 10.01 2.06
C ILE A 189 9.68 11.07 1.62
N ARG A 190 9.95 11.72 0.48
CA ARG A 190 9.01 12.66 -0.16
C ARG A 190 8.05 11.93 -1.10
N THR A 191 7.20 11.09 -0.53
CA THR A 191 6.06 10.45 -1.20
C THR A 191 4.85 10.42 -0.29
N ASN A 192 3.67 10.69 -0.83
CA ASN A 192 2.44 10.74 -0.02
C ASN A 192 1.97 9.33 0.34
N LEU A 193 2.02 8.39 -0.61
CA LEU A 193 1.48 7.05 -0.44
C LEU A 193 2.42 5.97 -0.95
N THR A 194 2.62 4.91 -0.18
CA THR A 194 3.23 3.67 -0.67
C THR A 194 2.34 2.47 -0.33
N VAL A 195 2.09 1.63 -1.34
CA VAL A 195 1.23 0.46 -1.24
C VAL A 195 2.03 -0.80 -1.59
N PHE A 196 2.05 -1.78 -0.68
CA PHE A 196 2.79 -3.03 -0.82
C PHE A 196 1.84 -4.18 -1.19
N LEU A 197 1.62 -4.40 -2.48
CA LEU A 197 0.73 -5.43 -3.02
C LEU A 197 1.26 -6.86 -2.89
#